data_AF-A0A7C6GGY7-F1
#
_entry.id   AF-A0A7C6GGY7-F1
#
_cell.length_a   1.000
_cell.length_b   1.000
_cell.length_c   1.000
_cell.angle_alpha   90.00
_cell.angle_beta   90.00
_cell.angle_gamma   90.00
#
_symmetry.space_group_name_H-M   'P 1'
#
loop_
_entity.id
_entity.type
_entity.pdbx_description
1 polymer ?
#
loop_
_entity_poly.entity_id
_entity_poly.type
_entity_poly.pdbx_seq_one_letter_code
_entity_poly.pdbx_strand_id
1 'polypeptide(L)'
;MNNKGMSTIELIVSFVIISLVAVGMFKSVLDLLDKISFYQSNVNITILKGSITNSVQEDLVHREFYRYDSCGTNCYDITFKDLTTRRFKVDTSSRTIQYGGISDKLPEDFTLSGSILFDTTKVSSPEDKNDSILRIFVPIENESLGIKSDINIVYQYDSRNTGDLPPLP
;
A
#
# COMPACT_ATOMS: atom_id res chain seq x y z
N MET A 1 13.60 9.56 71.09
CA MET A 1 13.46 9.29 69.64
C MET A 1 12.35 8.26 69.48
N ASN A 2 11.20 8.65 68.91
CA ASN A 2 10.00 7.83 68.83
C ASN A 2 10.04 7.00 67.53
N ASN A 3 10.65 5.81 67.57
CA ASN A 3 10.71 4.91 66.42
C ASN A 3 9.41 4.10 66.32
N LYS A 4 8.36 4.70 65.76
CA LYS A 4 7.19 3.93 65.32
C LYS A 4 7.52 3.28 63.98
N GLY A 5 7.83 1.98 64.00
CA GLY A 5 7.96 1.18 62.79
C GLY A 5 6.62 1.03 62.07
N MET A 6 6.66 0.77 60.77
CA MET A 6 5.48 0.56 59.93
C MET A 6 4.70 -0.68 60.40
N SER A 7 3.38 -0.57 60.48
CA SER A 7 2.51 -1.71 60.78
C SER A 7 2.50 -2.69 59.60
N THR A 8 2.38 -3.99 59.89
CA THR A 8 2.31 -5.05 58.87
C THR A 8 1.16 -4.81 57.87
N ILE A 9 0.06 -4.19 58.34
CA ILE A 9 -1.09 -3.83 57.50
C ILE A 9 -0.70 -2.70 56.52
N GLU A 10 -0.01 -1.68 57.01
CA GLU A 10 0.45 -0.56 56.17
C GLU A 10 1.43 -1.05 55.10
N LEU A 11 2.30 -2.01 55.44
CA LEU A 11 3.22 -2.64 54.49
C LEU A 11 2.48 -3.36 53.34
N ILE A 12 1.47 -4.17 53.68
CA ILE A 12 0.68 -4.91 52.68
C ILE A 12 -0.06 -3.94 51.75
N VAL A 13 -0.69 -2.90 52.32
CA VAL A 13 -1.43 -1.90 51.54
C VAL A 13 -0.48 -1.15 50.61
N SER A 14 0.69 -0.71 51.09
CA SER A 14 1.69 -0.04 50.25
C SER A 14 2.19 -0.95 49.13
N PHE A 15 2.43 -2.23 49.40
CA PHE A 15 2.87 -3.19 48.38
C PHE A 15 1.83 -3.40 47.28
N VAL A 16 0.55 -3.52 47.64
CA VAL A 16 -0.55 -3.67 46.68
C VAL A 16 -0.67 -2.43 45.80
N ILE A 17 -0.61 -1.23 46.38
CA ILE A 17 -0.68 0.03 45.62
C ILE A 17 0.48 0.14 44.64
N ILE A 18 1.72 -0.13 45.08
CA ILE A 18 2.91 -0.08 44.22
C ILE A 18 2.79 -1.09 43.07
N SER A 19 2.34 -2.32 43.36
CA SER A 19 2.15 -3.36 42.35
C SER A 19 1.11 -2.96 41.30
N LEU A 20 0.01 -2.33 41.73
CA LEU A 20 -1.06 -1.88 40.84
C LEU A 20 -0.56 -0.75 39.92
N VAL A 21 0.20 0.21 40.45
CA VAL A 21 0.85 1.25 39.67
C VAL A 21 1.86 0.65 38.68
N ALA A 22 2.67 -0.31 39.10
CA ALA A 22 3.66 -0.96 38.24
C ALA A 22 2.99 -1.71 37.07
N VAL A 23 1.91 -2.46 37.32
CA VAL A 23 1.13 -3.13 36.26
C VAL A 23 0.49 -2.12 35.32
N GLY A 24 -0.04 -1.01 35.85
CA GLY A 24 -0.59 0.08 35.05
C GLY A 24 0.46 0.68 34.10
N MET A 25 1.63 1.00 34.63
CA MET A 25 2.76 1.49 33.83
C MET A 25 3.21 0.48 32.77
N PHE A 26 3.29 -0.81 33.14
CA PHE A 26 3.69 -1.86 32.19
C PHE A 26 2.72 -1.98 31.02
N LYS A 27 1.41 -1.94 31.27
CA LYS A 27 0.39 -1.92 30.21
C LYS A 27 0.54 -0.70 29.30
N SER A 28 0.76 0.48 29.87
CA SER A 28 0.99 1.69 29.07
C SER A 28 2.21 1.58 28.16
N VAL A 29 3.29 0.92 28.61
CA VAL A 29 4.45 0.66 27.75
C VAL A 29 4.10 -0.28 26.60
N LEU A 30 3.37 -1.38 26.88
CA LEU A 30 2.94 -2.31 25.84
C LEU A 30 2.06 -1.62 24.79
N ASP A 31 1.05 -0.85 25.22
CA ASP A 31 0.18 -0.09 24.31
C ASP A 31 0.96 0.88 23.42
N LEU A 32 2.05 1.45 23.95
CA LEU A 32 2.89 2.39 23.21
C LEU A 32 3.76 1.66 22.19
N LEU A 33 4.31 0.49 22.53
CA LEU A 33 5.05 -0.36 21.59
C LEU A 33 4.15 -0.83 20.44
N ASP A 34 2.92 -1.24 20.73
CA ASP A 34 1.95 -1.64 19.72
C ASP A 34 1.66 -0.48 18.75
N LYS A 35 1.45 0.74 19.28
CA LYS A 35 1.27 1.93 18.44
C LYS A 35 2.49 2.21 17.57
N ILE A 36 3.70 2.13 18.11
CA ILE A 36 4.93 2.35 17.32
C ILE A 36 5.00 1.35 16.16
N SER A 37 4.75 0.07 16.43
CA SER A 37 4.78 -0.98 15.40
C SER A 37 3.77 -0.70 14.28
N PHE A 38 2.56 -0.26 14.65
CA PHE A 38 1.51 0.11 13.71
C PHE A 38 1.94 1.29 12.82
N TYR A 39 2.48 2.36 13.40
CA TYR A 39 2.91 3.52 12.63
C TYR A 39 4.10 3.23 11.72
N GLN A 40 5.10 2.47 12.19
CA GLN A 40 6.25 2.10 11.36
C GLN A 40 5.82 1.27 10.14
N SER A 41 4.95 0.29 10.36
CA SER A 41 4.39 -0.56 9.30
C SER A 41 3.63 0.27 8.27
N ASN A 42 2.77 1.19 8.73
CA ASN A 42 2.01 2.09 7.87
C ASN A 42 2.90 3.05 7.06
N VAL A 43 3.97 3.57 7.64
CA VAL A 43 4.89 4.48 6.93
C VAL A 43 5.61 3.73 5.81
N ASN A 44 6.13 2.54 6.08
CA ASN A 44 6.86 1.75 5.08
C ASN A 44 5.98 1.41 3.87
N ILE A 45 4.74 0.97 4.10
CA ILE A 45 3.82 0.66 2.99
C ILE A 45 3.36 1.93 2.25
N THR A 46 3.20 3.06 2.97
CA THR A 46 2.83 4.34 2.37
C THR A 46 3.91 4.84 1.41
N ILE A 47 5.19 4.70 1.78
CA ILE A 47 6.32 5.09 0.92
C ILE A 47 6.34 4.24 -0.34
N LEU A 48 6.21 2.91 -0.21
CA LEU A 48 6.14 1.99 -1.36
C LEU A 48 4.98 2.36 -2.29
N LYS A 49 3.78 2.53 -1.73
CA LYS A 49 2.59 2.92 -2.50
C LYS A 49 2.81 4.25 -3.21
N GLY A 50 3.38 5.23 -2.53
CA GLY A 50 3.68 6.55 -3.09
C GLY A 50 4.66 6.46 -4.26
N SER A 51 5.77 5.72 -4.07
CA SER A 51 6.80 5.48 -5.09
C SER A 51 6.19 4.91 -6.39
N ILE A 52 5.47 3.79 -6.28
CA ILE A 52 4.84 3.13 -7.43
C ILE A 52 3.73 3.98 -8.04
N THR A 53 2.85 4.56 -7.22
CA THR A 53 1.73 5.38 -7.69
C THR A 53 2.22 6.61 -8.45
N ASN A 54 3.22 7.31 -7.91
CA ASN A 54 3.77 8.50 -8.54
C ASN A 54 4.43 8.16 -9.87
N SER A 55 5.23 7.11 -9.93
CA SER A 55 5.91 6.71 -11.18
C SER A 55 4.91 6.32 -12.27
N VAL A 56 3.87 5.56 -11.94
CA VAL A 56 2.81 5.21 -12.90
C VAL A 56 2.02 6.43 -13.34
N GLN A 57 1.60 7.29 -12.40
CA GLN A 57 0.83 8.49 -12.73
C GLN A 57 1.64 9.48 -13.56
N GLU A 58 2.93 9.64 -13.29
CA GLU A 58 3.83 10.49 -14.06
C GLU A 58 3.87 10.03 -15.53
N ASP A 59 4.07 8.74 -15.78
CA ASP A 59 4.07 8.21 -17.14
C ASP A 59 2.68 8.35 -17.82
N LEU A 60 1.59 8.07 -17.10
CA LEU A 60 0.23 8.21 -17.64
C LEU A 60 -0.10 9.66 -18.02
N VAL A 61 0.34 10.64 -17.22
CA VAL A 61 0.10 12.07 -17.49
C VAL A 61 0.97 12.58 -18.64
N HIS A 62 2.25 12.19 -18.71
CA HIS A 62 3.18 12.75 -19.69
C HIS A 62 3.19 12.03 -21.04
N ARG A 63 3.01 10.71 -21.05
CA ARG A 63 3.14 9.89 -22.28
C ARG A 63 1.79 9.48 -22.87
N GLU A 64 0.73 9.64 -22.08
CA GLU A 64 -0.64 9.24 -22.36
C GLU A 64 -0.81 7.73 -22.60
N PHE A 65 -1.84 7.17 -21.97
CA PHE A 65 -2.17 5.75 -22.12
C PHE A 65 -2.57 5.41 -23.56
N TYR A 66 -2.04 4.31 -24.10
CA TYR A 66 -2.43 3.78 -25.41
C TYR A 66 -3.08 2.39 -25.30
N ARG A 67 -2.42 1.41 -24.70
CA ARG A 67 -2.99 0.08 -24.43
C ARG A 67 -2.27 -0.62 -23.29
N TYR A 68 -2.85 -1.71 -22.80
CA TYR A 68 -2.16 -2.65 -21.91
C TYR A 68 -2.33 -4.08 -22.42
N ASP A 69 -1.30 -4.89 -22.21
CA ASP A 69 -1.29 -6.31 -22.54
C ASP A 69 -0.88 -7.11 -21.30
N SER A 70 -1.51 -8.27 -21.06
CA SER A 70 -1.07 -9.16 -19.98
C SER A 70 0.20 -9.91 -20.40
N CYS A 71 1.26 -9.80 -19.60
CA CYS A 71 2.55 -10.48 -19.81
C CYS A 71 2.72 -11.74 -18.94
N GLY A 72 1.66 -12.18 -18.27
CA GLY A 72 1.64 -13.34 -17.37
C GLY A 72 0.87 -13.07 -16.08
N THR A 73 1.05 -13.92 -15.07
CA THR A 73 0.40 -13.77 -13.77
C THR A 73 0.86 -12.48 -13.08
N ASN A 74 -0.09 -11.61 -12.72
CA ASN A 74 0.19 -10.32 -12.05
C ASN A 74 1.21 -9.44 -12.81
N CYS A 75 1.19 -9.52 -14.14
CA CYS A 75 2.10 -8.82 -15.03
C CYS A 75 1.31 -8.13 -16.14
N TYR A 76 1.50 -6.83 -16.31
CA TYR A 76 0.89 -6.02 -17.35
C TYR A 76 1.94 -5.13 -18.01
N ASP A 77 2.03 -5.18 -19.34
CA ASP A 77 2.83 -4.27 -20.14
C ASP A 77 1.94 -3.11 -20.58
N ILE A 78 2.28 -1.89 -20.17
CA ILE A 78 1.56 -0.67 -20.50
C ILE A 78 2.30 0.02 -21.63
N THR A 79 1.66 0.13 -22.79
CA THR A 79 2.18 0.88 -23.93
C THR A 79 1.56 2.28 -23.94
N PHE A 80 2.41 3.28 -24.18
CA PHE A 80 2.03 4.69 -24.26
C PHE A 80 2.02 5.18 -25.71
N LYS A 81 1.51 6.38 -25.93
CA LYS A 81 1.43 6.96 -27.29
C LYS A 81 2.79 7.24 -27.93
N ASP A 82 3.84 7.43 -27.12
CA ASP A 82 5.23 7.54 -27.57
C ASP A 82 5.83 6.19 -28.01
N LEU A 83 5.02 5.13 -28.08
CA LEU A 83 5.39 3.74 -28.40
C LEU A 83 6.33 3.09 -27.38
N THR A 84 6.63 3.77 -26.27
CA THR A 84 7.36 3.15 -25.17
C THR A 84 6.45 2.22 -24.40
N THR A 85 7.03 1.15 -23.85
CA THR A 85 6.30 0.18 -23.03
C THR A 85 6.95 0.10 -21.66
N ARG A 86 6.13 0.19 -20.59
CA ARG A 86 6.56 0.00 -19.21
C ARG A 86 5.84 -1.18 -18.62
N ARG A 87 6.60 -2.07 -18.00
CA ARG A 87 6.08 -3.26 -17.33
C ARG A 87 5.68 -2.92 -15.90
N PHE A 88 4.44 -3.22 -15.55
CA PHE A 88 3.95 -3.33 -14.19
C PHE A 88 3.92 -4.80 -13.80
N LYS A 89 4.73 -5.20 -12.82
CA LYS A 89 4.83 -6.60 -12.38
C LYS A 89 4.77 -6.67 -10.87
N VAL A 90 4.01 -7.64 -10.37
CA VAL A 90 4.03 -8.01 -8.97
C VAL A 90 4.37 -9.47 -8.82
N ASP A 91 5.43 -9.73 -8.09
CA ASP A 91 5.95 -11.06 -7.83
C ASP A 91 5.64 -11.45 -6.39
N THR A 92 4.75 -12.43 -6.23
CA THR A 92 4.35 -12.96 -4.92
C THR A 92 5.47 -13.75 -4.24
N SER A 93 6.37 -14.36 -5.01
CA SER A 93 7.47 -15.18 -4.48
C SER A 93 8.59 -14.31 -3.94
N SER A 94 9.00 -13.29 -4.69
CA SER A 94 10.00 -12.31 -4.24
C SER A 94 9.41 -11.18 -3.40
N ARG A 95 8.08 -11.09 -3.30
CA ARG A 95 7.32 -10.01 -2.61
C ARG A 95 7.71 -8.64 -3.15
N THR A 96 7.84 -8.50 -4.47
CA THR A 96 8.25 -7.24 -5.11
C THR A 96 7.16 -6.67 -6.00
N ILE A 97 7.04 -5.35 -5.99
CA ILE A 97 6.21 -4.57 -6.92
C ILE A 97 7.17 -3.76 -7.78
N GLN A 98 7.04 -3.93 -9.09
CA GLN A 98 7.96 -3.36 -10.07
C GLN A 98 7.20 -2.54 -11.08
N TYR A 99 7.70 -1.33 -11.34
CA TYR A 99 7.20 -0.47 -12.40
C TYR A 99 8.30 0.44 -12.94
N GLY A 100 8.45 0.51 -14.26
CA GLY A 100 9.28 1.53 -14.90
C GLY A 100 10.79 1.50 -14.58
N GLY A 101 11.29 0.41 -13.98
CA GLY A 101 12.66 0.28 -13.48
C GLY A 101 12.80 0.44 -11.96
N ILE A 102 11.75 0.88 -11.28
CA ILE A 102 11.63 0.84 -9.82
C ILE A 102 11.21 -0.58 -9.42
N SER A 103 11.83 -1.09 -8.36
CA SER A 103 11.51 -2.39 -7.78
C SER A 103 11.51 -2.26 -6.26
N ASP A 104 10.33 -2.18 -5.67
CA ASP A 104 10.15 -2.04 -4.23
C ASP A 104 9.66 -3.36 -3.63
N LYS A 105 10.23 -3.73 -2.48
CA LYS A 105 9.85 -4.94 -1.75
C LYS A 105 8.74 -4.63 -0.76
N LEU A 106 7.70 -5.45 -0.75
CA LEU A 106 6.63 -5.37 0.23
C LEU A 106 7.20 -5.61 1.64
N PRO A 107 6.84 -4.80 2.65
CA PRO A 107 7.25 -5.04 4.02
C PRO A 107 6.80 -6.42 4.52
N GLU A 108 7.57 -7.01 5.44
CA GLU A 108 7.42 -8.43 5.82
C GLU A 108 6.07 -8.79 6.44
N ASP A 109 5.42 -7.80 7.01
CA ASP A 109 4.14 -7.87 7.71
C ASP A 109 2.93 -7.64 6.78
N PHE A 110 3.16 -7.28 5.50
CA PHE A 110 2.12 -7.10 4.49
C PHE A 110 2.06 -8.25 3.49
N THR A 111 0.87 -8.54 2.99
CA THR A 111 0.60 -9.57 1.99
C THR A 111 -0.32 -9.03 0.90
N LEU A 112 -0.33 -9.71 -0.25
CA LEU A 112 -1.29 -9.45 -1.32
C LEU A 112 -2.56 -10.24 -1.04
N SER A 113 -3.66 -9.54 -0.80
CA SER A 113 -4.93 -10.14 -0.41
C SER A 113 -5.82 -10.59 -1.57
N GLY A 114 -5.28 -10.54 -2.80
CA GLY A 114 -5.99 -10.99 -4.00
C GLY A 114 -5.20 -10.78 -5.29
N SER A 115 -5.86 -11.06 -6.41
CA SER A 115 -5.33 -10.81 -7.75
C SER A 115 -5.32 -9.32 -8.06
N ILE A 116 -4.37 -8.92 -8.90
CA ILE A 116 -4.28 -7.54 -9.38
C ILE A 116 -5.33 -7.30 -10.45
N LEU A 117 -6.07 -6.23 -10.27
CA LEU A 117 -7.07 -5.76 -11.22
C LEU A 117 -6.43 -4.69 -12.10
N PHE A 118 -6.47 -4.92 -13.39
CA PHE A 118 -6.07 -3.97 -14.42
C PHE A 118 -7.21 -3.93 -15.42
N ASP A 119 -8.04 -2.90 -15.35
CA ASP A 119 -9.29 -2.85 -16.09
C ASP A 119 -9.55 -1.46 -16.68
N THR A 120 -10.30 -1.45 -17.77
CA THR A 120 -10.71 -0.23 -18.47
C THR A 120 -12.23 -0.17 -18.53
N THR A 121 -12.82 0.93 -18.09
CA THR A 121 -14.27 1.13 -18.08
C THR A 121 -14.63 2.33 -18.94
N LYS A 122 -15.59 2.19 -19.85
CA LYS A 122 -16.17 3.32 -20.59
C LYS A 122 -17.15 4.09 -19.72
N VAL A 123 -17.10 5.41 -19.81
CA VAL A 123 -17.98 6.35 -19.12
C VAL A 123 -18.70 7.25 -20.12
N SER A 124 -19.96 7.58 -19.83
CA SER A 124 -20.74 8.48 -20.68
C SER A 124 -20.12 9.88 -20.63
N SER A 125 -19.61 10.34 -21.78
CA SER A 125 -18.94 11.63 -21.92
C SER A 125 -19.38 12.29 -23.23
N PRO A 126 -19.45 13.63 -23.30
CA PRO A 126 -19.67 14.34 -24.56
C PRO A 126 -18.62 13.96 -25.62
N GLU A 127 -18.99 14.05 -26.90
CA GLU A 127 -18.01 14.00 -27.99
C GLU A 127 -16.90 15.03 -27.70
N ASP A 128 -15.64 14.60 -27.80
CA ASP A 128 -14.41 15.39 -27.51
C ASP A 128 -13.92 15.45 -26.06
N LYS A 129 -14.47 14.60 -25.18
CA LYS A 129 -13.91 14.40 -23.84
C LYS A 129 -13.42 12.98 -23.61
N ASN A 130 -12.60 12.82 -22.57
CA ASN A 130 -12.22 11.50 -22.04
C ASN A 130 -13.49 10.71 -21.76
N ASP A 131 -13.58 9.52 -22.36
CA ASP A 131 -14.74 8.64 -22.32
C ASP A 131 -14.43 7.31 -21.62
N SER A 132 -13.21 7.18 -21.06
CA SER A 132 -12.73 5.93 -20.49
C SER A 132 -11.87 6.15 -19.25
N ILE A 133 -11.90 5.17 -18.36
CA ILE A 133 -11.13 5.12 -17.12
C ILE A 133 -10.28 3.86 -17.15
N LEU A 134 -8.97 4.04 -16.99
CA LEU A 134 -8.04 2.98 -16.63
C LEU A 134 -7.96 2.88 -15.12
N ARG A 135 -8.11 1.68 -14.57
CA ARG A 135 -7.93 1.37 -13.16
C ARG A 135 -6.87 0.29 -12.98
N ILE A 136 -5.93 0.57 -12.08
CA ILE A 136 -4.91 -0.38 -11.62
C ILE A 136 -5.08 -0.51 -10.11
N PHE A 137 -5.42 -1.71 -9.66
CA PHE A 137 -5.69 -1.98 -8.26
C PHE A 137 -4.90 -3.19 -7.78
N VAL A 138 -4.08 -2.96 -6.75
CA VAL A 138 -3.29 -3.98 -6.07
C VAL A 138 -3.75 -4.04 -4.61
N PRO A 139 -4.46 -5.12 -4.20
CA PRO A 139 -4.92 -5.27 -2.83
C PRO A 139 -3.76 -5.65 -1.91
N ILE A 140 -3.48 -4.84 -0.90
CA ILE A 140 -2.37 -5.07 0.04
C ILE A 140 -2.87 -4.90 1.46
N GLU A 141 -2.63 -5.90 2.30
CA GLU A 141 -3.06 -5.84 3.71
C GLU A 141 -2.06 -6.45 4.68
N ASN A 142 -2.13 -5.98 5.92
CA ASN A 142 -1.52 -6.61 7.08
C ASN A 142 -2.67 -7.09 7.96
N GLU A 143 -2.91 -8.41 7.96
CA GLU A 143 -3.98 -9.05 8.72
C GLU A 143 -3.81 -8.87 10.23
N SER A 144 -2.57 -8.96 10.74
CA SER A 144 -2.28 -8.89 12.18
C SER A 144 -2.59 -7.53 12.79
N LEU A 145 -2.40 -6.46 12.01
CA LEU A 145 -2.65 -5.08 12.44
C LEU A 145 -3.98 -4.52 11.91
N GLY A 146 -4.70 -5.30 11.09
CA GLY A 146 -5.94 -4.86 10.44
C GLY A 146 -5.75 -3.69 9.46
N ILE A 147 -4.55 -3.53 8.89
CA ILE A 147 -4.22 -2.43 7.98
C ILE A 147 -4.53 -2.85 6.55
N LYS A 148 -5.26 -2.01 5.81
CA LYS A 148 -5.43 -2.11 4.36
C LYS A 148 -4.73 -0.96 3.67
N SER A 149 -3.86 -1.26 2.72
CA SER A 149 -2.98 -0.28 2.06
C SER A 149 -2.90 -0.52 0.56
N ASP A 150 -4.07 -0.69 -0.05
CA ASP A 150 -4.20 -0.94 -1.48
C ASP A 150 -3.55 0.17 -2.32
N ILE A 151 -2.88 -0.24 -3.41
CA ILE A 151 -2.52 0.68 -4.49
C ILE A 151 -3.74 0.79 -5.39
N ASN A 152 -4.25 2.01 -5.59
CA ASN A 152 -5.40 2.27 -6.44
C ASN A 152 -5.09 3.48 -7.32
N ILE A 153 -4.82 3.22 -8.60
CA ILE A 153 -4.48 4.22 -9.60
C ILE A 153 -5.65 4.29 -10.56
N VAL A 154 -6.17 5.50 -10.74
CA VAL A 154 -7.31 5.77 -11.62
C VAL A 154 -6.90 6.88 -12.57
N TYR A 155 -7.01 6.63 -13.88
CA TYR A 155 -6.61 7.57 -14.91
C TYR A 155 -7.70 7.65 -15.99
N GLN A 156 -8.09 8.87 -16.35
CA GLN A 156 -9.09 9.12 -17.39
C GLN A 156 -8.41 9.38 -18.73
N TYR A 157 -8.91 8.75 -19.79
CA TYR A 157 -8.38 8.86 -21.14
C TYR A 157 -9.50 8.83 -22.19
N ASP A 158 -9.14 9.18 -23.42
CA ASP A 158 -10.00 9.11 -24.60
C ASP A 158 -9.75 7.81 -25.37
N SER A 159 -10.74 6.91 -25.41
CA SER A 159 -10.61 5.61 -26.07
C SER A 159 -10.41 5.70 -27.58
N ARG A 160 -10.75 6.82 -28.22
CA ARG A 160 -10.48 7.05 -29.65
C ARG A 160 -8.99 7.12 -29.95
N ASN A 161 -8.19 7.46 -28.94
CA ASN A 161 -6.74 7.51 -29.03
C ASN A 161 -6.05 6.20 -28.63
N THR A 162 -6.83 5.14 -28.42
CA THR A 162 -6.37 3.80 -28.05
C THR A 162 -6.72 2.82 -29.17
N GLY A 163 -5.90 1.78 -29.37
CA GLY A 163 -6.15 0.79 -30.41
C GLY A 163 -5.02 -0.24 -30.55
N ASP A 164 -5.13 -1.10 -31.55
CA ASP A 164 -4.07 -2.01 -31.93
C ASP A 164 -3.02 -1.25 -32.75
N LEU A 165 -1.73 -1.40 -32.37
CA LEU A 165 -0.64 -0.93 -33.21
C LEU A 165 -0.76 -1.59 -34.60
N PRO A 166 -0.52 -0.86 -35.70
CA PRO A 166 -0.31 -1.53 -36.98
C PRO A 166 0.85 -2.54 -36.80
N PRO A 167 0.74 -3.74 -37.39
CA PRO A 167 1.80 -4.75 -37.26
C PRO A 167 3.13 -4.12 -37.67
N LEU A 168 4.14 -4.28 -36.80
CA LEU A 168 5.50 -3.84 -37.11
C LEU A 168 5.93 -4.46 -38.45
N PRO A 169 6.47 -3.67 -39.40
CA PRO A 169 6.90 -4.17 -40.69
C PRO A 169 8.06 -5.18 -40.60
#